data_AF-A0A1W2TE71-F1
#
_entry.id   AF-A0A1W2TE71-F1
#
_cell.length_a   1.000
_cell.length_b   1.000
_cell.length_c   1.000
_cell.angle_alpha   90.00
_cell.angle_beta   90.00
_cell.angle_gamma   90.00
#
_symmetry.space_group_name_H-M   'P 1'
#
loop_
_entity.id
_entity.type
_entity.pdbx_description
1 polymer ?
#
loop_
_entity_poly.entity_id
_entity_poly.type
_entity_poly.pdbx_seq_one_letter_code
_entity_poly.pdbx_strand_id
1 'polypeptide(L)'
;MPPSRRVLVYAELLSNIRQVSVGCTLPTPASEHTQVAITADGWALTVTHDGSSQTIRLPERVAPFSRLPIKSAAGTSLSWRLPLAAPLSGRALPASEESVPWSAIDLETGSAIVCRTCRSTVVEAGTLVVWKDLPSENWAEMMEFWHCHKPDNHHKHGNDDEHLANRGYGSNSRIEAQAGVGFVDLTSFLVAAPDLVTSLISASESTGGVGGEIKATATTLHCTSCKTQLGVQNAQASSVSIFKWQVIVQQRNRNISKPSPNVAQCVSAMLLATMARSGCSKSIMLPMKVRPGLSVAGSKTENQGQVQGLLNIWLFNANITFSSTEACTSPTNAVKVLYRTINQEEADKMQESITSDVQDVSLPAEGITAIIGLLSRSNGFIPESDRKFKEWTVGLLEKWDSKGG
;
A
#
# COMPACT_ATOMS: atom_id res chain seq x y z
N MET A 1 5.49 2.72 -26.81
CA MET A 1 5.59 1.25 -26.90
C MET A 1 4.95 0.81 -28.20
N PRO A 2 5.49 -0.18 -28.92
CA PRO A 2 4.77 -0.76 -30.06
C PRO A 2 3.45 -1.37 -29.57
N PRO A 3 2.36 -1.35 -30.39
CA PRO A 3 1.10 -1.96 -30.00
C PRO A 3 1.31 -3.44 -29.71
N SER A 4 0.81 -3.91 -28.56
CA SER A 4 0.82 -5.33 -28.22
C SER A 4 0.11 -6.09 -29.32
N ARG A 5 0.79 -7.08 -29.93
CA ARG A 5 0.20 -7.97 -30.95
C ARG A 5 -0.82 -8.96 -30.36
N ARG A 6 -1.13 -8.86 -29.07
CA ARG A 6 -1.97 -9.81 -28.34
C ARG A 6 -3.23 -9.12 -27.85
N VAL A 7 -4.30 -9.89 -27.75
CA VAL A 7 -5.57 -9.44 -27.18
C VAL A 7 -5.35 -9.16 -25.69
N LEU A 8 -5.58 -7.93 -25.27
CA LEU A 8 -5.59 -7.56 -23.86
C LEU A 8 -7.01 -7.74 -23.33
N VAL A 9 -7.19 -8.55 -22.29
CA VAL A 9 -8.48 -8.69 -21.60
C VAL A 9 -8.30 -8.29 -20.15
N TYR A 10 -9.19 -7.44 -19.65
CA TYR A 10 -9.28 -7.00 -18.27
C TYR A 10 -10.70 -7.21 -17.76
N ALA A 11 -10.85 -7.77 -16.57
CA ALA A 11 -12.12 -7.90 -15.88
C ALA A 11 -11.99 -7.36 -14.46
N GLU A 12 -12.98 -6.60 -13.98
CA GLU A 12 -13.06 -6.16 -12.59
C GLU A 12 -14.44 -6.42 -11.99
N LEU A 13 -14.47 -6.96 -10.77
CA LEU A 13 -15.68 -7.09 -9.96
C LEU A 13 -16.02 -5.74 -9.34
N LEU A 14 -17.22 -5.26 -9.64
CA LEU A 14 -17.82 -4.08 -9.01
C LEU A 14 -18.89 -4.57 -8.04
N SER A 15 -18.46 -4.92 -6.82
CA SER A 15 -19.28 -5.58 -5.79
C SER A 15 -20.57 -4.81 -5.45
N ASN A 16 -20.49 -3.48 -5.36
CA ASN A 16 -21.64 -2.61 -5.05
C ASN A 16 -22.78 -2.69 -6.08
N ILE A 17 -22.44 -2.86 -7.36
CA ILE A 17 -23.42 -2.97 -8.45
C ILE A 17 -23.61 -4.42 -8.93
N ARG A 18 -22.96 -5.39 -8.28
CA ARG A 18 -23.07 -6.83 -8.53
C ARG A 18 -22.86 -7.19 -10.00
N GLN A 19 -21.78 -6.69 -10.58
CA GLN A 19 -21.41 -6.94 -11.97
C GLN A 19 -19.90 -7.15 -12.11
N VAL A 20 -19.51 -7.98 -13.05
CA VAL A 20 -18.15 -8.02 -13.59
C VAL A 20 -18.12 -7.15 -14.85
N SER A 21 -17.32 -6.08 -14.80
CA SER A 21 -17.04 -5.25 -15.97
C SER A 21 -15.86 -5.87 -16.72
N VAL A 22 -16.02 -6.13 -18.01
CA VAL A 22 -14.96 -6.68 -18.87
C VAL A 22 -14.65 -5.67 -19.95
N GLY A 23 -13.38 -5.31 -20.09
CA GLY A 23 -12.86 -4.50 -21.18
C GLY A 23 -11.79 -5.28 -21.94
N CYS A 24 -11.75 -5.13 -23.25
CA CYS A 24 -10.87 -5.87 -24.13
C CYS A 24 -10.29 -4.93 -25.20
N THR A 25 -8.98 -5.01 -25.44
CA THR A 25 -8.30 -4.33 -26.55
C THR A 25 -7.75 -5.37 -27.51
N LEU A 26 -8.25 -5.33 -28.75
CA LEU A 26 -7.83 -6.16 -29.87
C LEU A 26 -6.64 -5.50 -30.60
N PRO A 27 -5.73 -6.29 -31.20
CA PRO A 27 -4.65 -5.76 -32.03
C PRO A 27 -5.16 -5.13 -33.33
N THR A 28 -6.31 -5.59 -33.84
CA THR A 28 -6.97 -5.11 -35.06
C THR A 28 -8.47 -4.94 -34.81
N PRO A 29 -9.19 -4.17 -35.63
CA PRO A 29 -10.63 -4.02 -35.51
C PRO A 29 -11.37 -5.36 -35.47
N ALA A 30 -12.46 -5.44 -34.72
CA ALA A 30 -13.25 -6.66 -34.63
C ALA A 30 -13.72 -7.13 -36.03
N SER A 31 -13.60 -8.43 -36.29
CA SER A 31 -13.91 -9.09 -37.56
C SER A 31 -14.93 -10.22 -37.34
N GLU A 32 -15.34 -10.91 -38.42
CA GLU A 32 -16.17 -12.12 -38.33
C GLU A 32 -15.48 -13.27 -37.58
N HIS A 33 -14.15 -13.21 -37.46
CA HIS A 33 -13.34 -14.16 -36.70
C HIS A 33 -13.16 -13.75 -35.23
N THR A 34 -13.73 -12.62 -34.81
CA THR A 34 -13.78 -12.25 -33.39
C THR A 34 -14.93 -12.99 -32.70
N GLN A 35 -14.59 -13.80 -31.70
CA GLN A 35 -15.54 -14.55 -30.90
C GLN A 35 -15.26 -14.35 -29.41
N VAL A 36 -16.31 -14.36 -28.61
CA VAL A 36 -16.21 -14.28 -27.16
C VAL A 36 -17.13 -15.32 -26.55
N ALA A 37 -16.58 -16.12 -25.65
CA ALA A 37 -17.29 -17.18 -24.96
C ALA A 37 -17.07 -17.07 -23.45
N ILE A 38 -18.12 -17.37 -22.69
CA ILE A 38 -18.04 -17.59 -21.24
C ILE A 38 -18.22 -19.08 -21.01
N THR A 39 -17.41 -19.65 -20.13
CA THR A 39 -17.51 -21.03 -19.70
C THR A 39 -18.85 -21.33 -19.03
N ALA A 40 -19.33 -22.58 -19.14
CA ALA A 40 -20.65 -22.95 -18.62
C ALA A 40 -20.79 -22.78 -17.08
N ASP A 41 -19.67 -22.87 -16.35
CA ASP A 41 -19.64 -22.61 -14.91
C ASP A 41 -19.66 -21.12 -14.56
N GLY A 42 -19.41 -20.23 -15.52
CA GLY A 42 -19.44 -18.77 -15.38
C GLY A 42 -18.15 -18.17 -14.80
N TRP A 43 -17.04 -18.93 -14.76
CA TRP A 43 -15.80 -18.50 -14.08
C TRP A 43 -14.68 -18.08 -15.01
N ALA A 44 -14.80 -18.27 -16.31
CA ALA A 44 -13.78 -17.88 -17.27
C ALA A 44 -14.38 -17.31 -18.55
N LEU A 45 -13.70 -16.31 -19.10
CA LEU A 45 -14.03 -15.66 -20.36
C LEU A 45 -12.87 -15.84 -21.33
N THR A 46 -13.20 -16.28 -22.55
CA THR A 46 -12.27 -16.48 -23.65
C THR A 46 -12.59 -15.51 -24.77
N VAL A 47 -11.59 -14.75 -25.24
CA VAL A 47 -11.66 -13.93 -26.44
C VAL A 47 -10.77 -14.55 -27.50
N THR A 48 -11.35 -14.86 -28.65
CA THR A 48 -10.64 -15.33 -29.84
C THR A 48 -10.73 -14.28 -30.93
N HIS A 49 -9.61 -13.91 -31.54
CA HIS A 49 -9.53 -12.91 -32.59
C HIS A 49 -8.39 -13.26 -33.56
N ASP A 50 -8.73 -13.42 -34.84
CA ASP A 50 -7.79 -13.68 -35.95
C ASP A 50 -6.73 -14.76 -35.64
N GLY A 51 -7.20 -15.88 -35.04
CA GLY A 51 -6.37 -17.04 -34.68
C GLY A 51 -5.64 -16.95 -33.34
N SER A 52 -5.68 -15.80 -32.66
CA SER A 52 -5.20 -15.63 -31.28
C SER A 52 -6.33 -15.85 -30.28
N SER A 53 -6.08 -16.57 -29.19
CA SER A 53 -7.06 -16.77 -28.12
C SER A 53 -6.46 -16.43 -26.77
N GLN A 54 -7.21 -15.71 -25.96
CA GLN A 54 -6.84 -15.33 -24.59
C GLN A 54 -7.97 -15.67 -23.65
N THR A 55 -7.64 -16.34 -22.54
CA THR A 55 -8.60 -16.73 -21.51
C THR A 55 -8.19 -16.11 -20.19
N ILE A 56 -9.15 -15.52 -19.48
CA ILE A 56 -8.97 -15.07 -18.11
C ILE A 56 -9.99 -15.75 -17.20
N ARG A 57 -9.57 -16.05 -15.96
CA ARG A 57 -10.51 -16.35 -14.88
C ARG A 57 -11.22 -15.04 -14.52
N LEU A 58 -12.53 -15.07 -14.40
CA LEU A 58 -13.34 -13.94 -13.97
C LEU A 58 -13.21 -13.78 -12.45
N PRO A 59 -13.21 -12.54 -11.94
CA PRO A 59 -13.16 -12.27 -10.50
C PRO A 59 -14.33 -12.84 -9.69
N GLU A 60 -15.47 -13.09 -10.33
CA GLU A 60 -16.66 -13.69 -9.72
C GLU A 60 -17.47 -14.44 -10.78
N ARG A 61 -18.28 -15.41 -10.34
CA ARG A 61 -19.18 -16.18 -11.19
C ARG A 61 -20.24 -15.30 -11.83
N VAL A 62 -20.27 -15.26 -13.16
CA VAL A 62 -21.28 -14.52 -13.94
C VAL A 62 -22.45 -15.40 -14.36
N ALA A 63 -23.61 -14.79 -14.58
CA ALA A 63 -24.78 -15.47 -15.11
C ALA A 63 -24.49 -16.10 -16.48
N PRO A 64 -25.15 -17.19 -16.85
CA PRO A 64 -24.93 -17.85 -18.14
C PRO A 64 -25.31 -16.92 -19.29
N PHE A 65 -24.47 -16.90 -20.33
CA PHE A 65 -24.70 -16.17 -21.56
C PHE A 65 -24.64 -17.12 -22.76
N SER A 66 -25.63 -17.04 -23.65
CA SER A 66 -25.61 -17.80 -24.91
C SER A 66 -24.62 -17.21 -25.92
N ARG A 67 -24.56 -15.88 -26.01
CA ARG A 67 -23.57 -15.15 -26.84
C ARG A 67 -23.39 -13.73 -26.31
N LEU A 68 -22.15 -13.27 -26.20
CA LEU A 68 -21.88 -11.87 -25.91
C LEU A 68 -21.93 -11.02 -27.20
N PRO A 69 -22.63 -9.87 -27.18
CA PRO A 69 -22.73 -9.02 -28.36
C PRO A 69 -21.37 -8.40 -28.67
N ILE A 70 -20.90 -8.57 -29.90
CA ILE A 70 -19.75 -7.86 -30.45
C ILE A 70 -20.35 -6.79 -31.35
N LYS A 71 -20.28 -5.52 -30.93
CA LYS A 71 -20.66 -4.42 -31.80
C LYS A 71 -19.61 -4.37 -32.91
N SER A 72 -19.98 -4.79 -34.12
CA SER A 72 -19.17 -4.72 -35.34
C SER A 72 -18.99 -3.26 -35.82
N ALA A 73 -18.61 -2.36 -34.92
CA ALA A 73 -18.01 -1.09 -35.29
C ALA A 73 -16.51 -1.36 -35.44
N ALA A 74 -15.85 -0.71 -36.39
CA ALA A 74 -14.43 -0.88 -36.74
C ALA A 74 -13.42 -0.50 -35.63
N GLY A 75 -13.80 -0.63 -34.36
CA GLY A 75 -12.97 -0.37 -33.20
C GLY A 75 -12.19 -1.60 -32.75
N THR A 76 -11.08 -1.32 -32.06
CA THR A 76 -10.25 -2.29 -31.37
C THR A 76 -10.69 -2.52 -29.93
N SER A 77 -11.64 -1.73 -29.41
CA SER A 77 -12.09 -1.82 -28.01
C SER A 77 -13.46 -2.48 -27.90
N LEU A 78 -13.56 -3.49 -27.06
CA LEU A 78 -14.80 -4.18 -26.71
C LEU A 78 -15.05 -4.08 -25.21
N SER A 79 -16.32 -3.95 -24.80
CA SER A 79 -16.69 -3.92 -23.40
C SER A 79 -18.01 -4.62 -23.12
N TRP A 80 -18.08 -5.29 -21.98
CA TRP A 80 -19.27 -6.00 -21.50
C TRP A 80 -19.49 -5.76 -20.01
N ARG A 81 -20.76 -5.74 -19.60
CA ARG A 81 -21.17 -5.73 -18.21
C ARG A 81 -21.92 -7.02 -17.92
N LEU A 82 -21.30 -7.90 -17.15
CA LEU A 82 -21.79 -9.25 -16.89
C LEU A 82 -22.41 -9.27 -15.48
N PRO A 83 -23.72 -9.55 -15.32
CA PRO A 83 -24.33 -9.71 -14.03
C PRO A 83 -23.84 -10.99 -13.35
N LEU A 84 -23.77 -10.99 -12.03
CA LEU A 84 -23.37 -12.17 -11.25
C LEU A 84 -24.44 -13.27 -11.32
N ALA A 85 -24.00 -14.53 -11.27
CA ALA A 85 -24.89 -15.70 -11.25
C ALA A 85 -25.69 -15.80 -9.95
N ALA A 86 -25.11 -15.34 -8.85
CA ALA A 86 -25.70 -15.35 -7.52
C ALA A 86 -25.40 -14.01 -6.82
N PRO A 87 -26.22 -13.63 -5.82
CA PRO A 87 -25.84 -12.59 -4.88
C PRO A 87 -24.51 -12.95 -4.23
N LEU A 88 -23.62 -11.95 -4.06
CA LEU A 88 -22.41 -12.13 -3.28
C LEU A 88 -22.80 -12.60 -1.87
N SER A 89 -22.51 -13.87 -1.56
CA SER A 89 -22.71 -14.45 -0.23
C SER A 89 -21.53 -14.05 0.66
N GLY A 90 -21.48 -12.77 0.97
CA GLY A 90 -20.44 -12.16 1.76
C GLY A 90 -20.84 -10.72 1.96
N ARG A 91 -21.18 -10.36 3.20
CA ARG A 91 -21.22 -8.96 3.63
C ARG A 91 -20.00 -8.27 3.02
N ALA A 92 -20.18 -7.07 2.45
CA ALA A 92 -19.07 -6.13 2.41
C ALA A 92 -18.46 -6.17 3.81
N LEU A 93 -17.26 -6.75 3.93
CA LEU A 93 -16.62 -6.85 5.23
C LEU A 93 -16.59 -5.42 5.77
N PRO A 94 -17.07 -5.18 6.99
CA PRO A 94 -16.91 -3.85 7.58
C PRO A 94 -15.42 -3.49 7.47
N ALA A 95 -15.08 -2.21 7.29
CA ALA A 95 -13.69 -1.76 7.12
C ALA A 95 -12.74 -2.30 8.23
N SER A 96 -13.29 -2.71 9.37
CA SER A 96 -12.61 -3.37 10.49
C SER A 96 -12.15 -4.83 10.26
N GLU A 97 -12.60 -5.50 9.20
CA GLU A 97 -12.24 -6.89 8.85
C GLU A 97 -11.39 -6.98 7.57
N GLU A 98 -10.90 -5.83 7.09
CA GLU A 98 -10.02 -5.77 5.93
C GLU A 98 -8.64 -6.35 6.26
N SER A 99 -8.19 -7.29 5.44
CA SER A 99 -6.91 -7.99 5.64
C SER A 99 -5.73 -7.03 5.54
N VAL A 100 -4.99 -6.87 6.64
CA VAL A 100 -3.81 -6.00 6.70
C VAL A 100 -2.51 -6.80 6.60
N PRO A 101 -1.43 -6.23 6.00
CA PRO A 101 -0.14 -6.88 5.89
C PRO A 101 0.48 -7.17 7.25
N TRP A 102 0.24 -8.38 7.77
CA TRP A 102 0.65 -8.85 9.10
C TRP A 102 0.10 -8.02 10.28
N SER A 103 -0.53 -8.72 11.19
CA SER A 103 -0.87 -8.28 12.55
C SER A 103 0.00 -9.04 13.56
N ALA A 104 0.01 -8.62 14.83
CA ALA A 104 0.77 -9.27 15.88
C ALA A 104 0.42 -10.76 16.03
N ILE A 105 -0.85 -11.13 15.81
CA ILE A 105 -1.29 -12.53 15.88
C ILE A 105 -0.74 -13.41 14.75
N ASP A 106 -0.36 -12.80 13.62
CA ASP A 106 0.20 -13.52 12.46
C ASP A 106 1.66 -13.91 12.67
N LEU A 107 2.37 -13.24 13.58
CA LEU A 107 3.82 -13.36 13.75
C LEU A 107 4.20 -14.36 14.84
N GLU A 108 5.21 -15.16 14.57
CA GLU A 108 5.73 -16.14 15.52
C GLU A 108 6.53 -15.43 16.63
N THR A 109 6.29 -15.82 17.88
CA THR A 109 6.98 -15.23 19.03
C THR A 109 8.43 -15.66 19.06
N GLY A 110 9.37 -14.74 19.30
CA GLY A 110 10.80 -15.03 19.32
C GLY A 110 11.41 -15.26 17.92
N SER A 111 10.67 -15.02 16.84
CA SER A 111 11.24 -15.13 15.49
C SER A 111 12.23 -14.01 15.19
N ALA A 112 13.32 -14.34 14.49
CA ALA A 112 14.24 -13.34 13.95
C ALA A 112 13.57 -12.46 12.88
N ILE A 113 14.05 -11.23 12.76
CA ILE A 113 13.78 -10.36 11.59
C ILE A 113 15.02 -10.37 10.71
N VAL A 114 14.85 -10.73 9.44
CA VAL A 114 15.97 -10.76 8.48
C VAL A 114 15.71 -9.88 7.26
N CYS A 115 16.77 -9.32 6.68
CA CYS A 115 16.68 -8.54 5.45
C CYS A 115 16.11 -9.40 4.30
N ARG A 116 15.12 -8.89 3.58
CA ARG A 116 14.50 -9.61 2.45
C ARG A 116 15.49 -9.89 1.32
N THR A 117 16.40 -8.95 1.06
CA THR A 117 17.34 -9.00 -0.08
C THR A 117 18.47 -10.01 0.15
N CYS A 118 19.15 -9.96 1.29
CA CYS A 118 20.36 -10.75 1.54
C CYS A 118 20.28 -11.71 2.73
N ARG A 119 19.14 -11.72 3.44
CA ARG A 119 18.90 -12.56 4.64
C ARG A 119 19.79 -12.26 5.84
N SER A 120 20.58 -11.18 5.83
CA SER A 120 21.29 -10.72 7.03
C SER A 120 20.32 -10.44 8.17
N THR A 121 20.67 -10.88 9.37
CA THR A 121 19.87 -10.69 10.58
C THR A 121 19.79 -9.21 10.94
N VAL A 122 18.58 -8.72 11.18
CA VAL A 122 18.29 -7.36 11.64
C VAL A 122 17.97 -7.38 13.13
N VAL A 123 17.24 -8.40 13.57
CA VAL A 123 16.92 -8.71 14.97
C VAL A 123 17.12 -10.21 15.19
N GLU A 124 17.87 -10.58 16.21
CA GLU A 124 18.16 -11.97 16.54
C GLU A 124 16.91 -12.75 16.98
N ALA A 125 16.95 -14.08 16.77
CA ALA A 125 15.91 -14.95 17.30
C ALA A 125 15.92 -14.92 18.84
N GLY A 126 14.74 -14.91 19.44
CA GLY A 126 14.56 -14.84 20.89
C GLY A 126 14.58 -13.42 21.47
N THR A 127 14.97 -12.39 20.70
CA THR A 127 14.97 -11.00 21.19
C THR A 127 13.55 -10.47 21.38
N LEU A 128 12.71 -10.56 20.34
CA LEU A 128 11.32 -10.07 20.40
C LEU A 128 10.41 -11.17 20.96
N VAL A 129 10.15 -11.11 22.26
CA VAL A 129 9.34 -12.08 23.00
C VAL A 129 7.84 -11.76 23.00
N VAL A 130 7.46 -10.55 22.56
CA VAL A 130 6.06 -10.14 22.45
C VAL A 130 5.86 -9.34 21.18
N TRP A 131 4.78 -9.63 20.44
CA TRP A 131 4.28 -8.79 19.35
C TRP A 131 3.01 -8.06 19.81
N LYS A 132 2.89 -6.77 19.51
CA LYS A 132 1.70 -5.96 19.80
C LYS A 132 1.34 -5.14 18.57
N ASP A 133 0.07 -5.14 18.17
CA ASP A 133 -0.38 -4.19 17.15
C ASP A 133 -0.35 -2.77 17.73
N LEU A 134 0.20 -1.83 16.98
CA LEU A 134 0.06 -0.42 17.31
C LEU A 134 -1.40 -0.05 17.05
N PRO A 135 -2.08 0.65 17.99
CA PRO A 135 -3.25 1.39 17.59
C PRO A 135 -2.78 2.36 16.49
N SER A 136 -3.52 2.47 15.38
CA SER A 136 -3.11 3.35 14.27
C SER A 136 -2.64 4.71 14.80
N GLU A 137 -1.54 5.22 14.24
CA GLU A 137 -0.67 6.29 14.77
C GLU A 137 -1.37 7.55 15.35
N ASN A 138 -2.64 7.81 14.98
CA ASN A 138 -3.45 8.95 15.46
C ASN A 138 -4.65 8.56 16.37
N TRP A 139 -4.77 7.31 16.86
CA TRP A 139 -5.82 6.96 17.84
C TRP A 139 -5.67 7.74 19.13
N ALA A 140 -4.43 7.99 19.57
CA ALA A 140 -4.14 8.80 20.75
C ALA A 140 -4.66 10.25 20.58
N GLU A 141 -4.58 10.81 19.37
CA GLU A 141 -5.15 12.12 19.05
C GLU A 141 -6.69 12.07 19.01
N MET A 142 -7.28 10.96 18.54
CA MET A 142 -8.73 10.74 18.56
C MET A 142 -9.32 10.63 19.98
N MET A 143 -8.52 10.21 20.96
CA MET A 143 -8.96 10.15 22.37
C MET A 143 -9.32 11.54 22.92
N GLU A 144 -8.68 12.62 22.46
CA GLU A 144 -8.99 13.97 22.93
C GLU A 144 -10.42 14.42 22.54
N PHE A 145 -10.95 13.87 21.44
CA PHE A 145 -12.29 14.19 20.94
C PHE A 145 -13.40 13.30 21.52
N TRP A 146 -13.05 12.28 22.32
CA TRP A 146 -14.00 11.33 22.93
C TRP A 146 -14.42 11.72 24.35
N HIS A 147 -13.81 12.76 24.92
CA HIS A 147 -14.19 13.29 26.22
C HIS A 147 -15.24 14.40 26.04
N CYS A 148 -16.49 14.15 26.44
CA CYS A 148 -17.52 15.19 26.46
C CYS A 148 -17.15 16.38 27.38
N HIS A 149 -16.28 16.14 28.36
CA HIS A 149 -15.61 17.14 29.18
C HIS A 149 -14.17 16.68 29.43
N LYS A 150 -13.20 17.57 29.23
CA LYS A 150 -11.84 17.36 29.74
C LYS A 150 -11.97 17.22 31.27
N PRO A 151 -11.36 16.21 31.92
CA PRO A 151 -11.41 16.11 33.37
C PRO A 151 -11.02 17.46 33.97
N ASP A 152 -11.93 18.08 34.72
CA ASP A 152 -11.66 19.37 35.33
C ASP A 152 -10.52 19.20 36.33
N ASN A 153 -9.41 19.91 36.08
CA ASN A 153 -8.27 20.04 37.01
C ASN A 153 -8.63 20.74 38.33
N HIS A 154 -9.92 20.91 38.65
CA HIS A 154 -10.40 21.68 39.79
C HIS A 154 -10.58 20.87 41.07
N HIS A 155 -10.36 19.55 41.06
CA HIS A 155 -10.28 18.77 42.29
C HIS A 155 -8.93 18.06 42.39
N LYS A 156 -7.98 18.77 43.01
CA LYS A 156 -6.80 18.18 43.64
C LYS A 156 -7.23 17.11 44.65
N HIS A 157 -7.28 15.86 44.22
CA HIS A 157 -6.91 14.73 45.06
C HIS A 157 -5.94 13.89 44.23
N GLY A 158 -4.71 13.78 44.75
CA GLY A 158 -3.61 13.16 44.05
C GLY A 158 -3.85 11.68 43.76
N ASN A 159 -3.15 11.23 42.72
CA ASN A 159 -2.85 9.84 42.34
C ASN A 159 -3.58 9.25 41.12
N ASP A 160 -4.53 9.95 40.48
CA ASP A 160 -5.27 9.37 39.34
C ASP A 160 -4.65 9.65 37.95
N ASP A 161 -3.97 10.79 37.75
CA ASP A 161 -3.34 11.12 36.45
C ASP A 161 -2.22 10.14 36.06
N GLU A 162 -1.44 9.69 37.05
CA GLU A 162 -0.35 8.73 36.84
C GLU A 162 -0.90 7.33 36.47
N HIS A 163 -2.08 6.99 37.01
CA HIS A 163 -2.71 5.69 36.80
C HIS A 163 -3.42 5.58 35.42
N LEU A 164 -3.88 6.70 34.86
CA LEU A 164 -4.46 6.77 33.51
C LEU A 164 -3.39 6.85 32.40
N ALA A 165 -2.29 7.57 32.66
CA ALA A 165 -1.14 7.61 31.76
C ALA A 165 -0.45 6.23 31.64
N ASN A 166 -0.31 5.50 32.76
CA ASN A 166 0.23 4.13 32.76
C ASN A 166 -0.66 3.10 32.05
N ARG A 167 -1.93 3.42 31.80
CA ARG A 167 -2.86 2.59 31.01
C ARG A 167 -2.96 3.02 29.54
N GLY A 168 -2.20 4.04 29.12
CA GLY A 168 -2.17 4.51 27.73
C GLY A 168 -3.36 5.38 27.31
N TYR A 169 -4.05 6.00 28.28
CA TYR A 169 -5.26 6.81 28.04
C TYR A 169 -5.06 8.32 28.23
N GLY A 170 -3.82 8.79 28.45
CA GLY A 170 -3.54 10.22 28.61
C GLY A 170 -3.22 10.89 27.27
N SER A 171 -3.59 12.16 27.08
CA SER A 171 -3.17 12.98 25.93
C SER A 171 -1.64 13.06 25.75
N ASN A 172 -0.88 12.71 26.81
CA ASN A 172 0.59 12.67 26.81
C ASN A 172 1.16 11.25 26.68
N SER A 173 0.35 10.19 26.56
CA SER A 173 0.87 8.83 26.41
C SER A 173 1.36 8.63 24.97
N ARG A 174 2.66 8.90 24.75
CA ARG A 174 3.35 8.52 23.51
C ARG A 174 3.64 7.02 23.56
N ILE A 175 3.35 6.33 22.47
CA ILE A 175 3.75 4.93 22.33
C ILE A 175 5.26 4.91 22.10
N GLU A 176 5.99 4.45 23.10
CA GLU A 176 7.44 4.32 23.05
C GLU A 176 7.83 2.86 22.77
N ALA A 177 8.93 2.68 22.04
CA ALA A 177 9.48 1.36 21.81
C ALA A 177 9.94 0.74 23.13
N GLN A 178 9.64 -0.54 23.32
CA GLN A 178 10.01 -1.30 24.52
C GLN A 178 10.94 -2.44 24.13
N ALA A 179 12.03 -2.60 24.88
CA ALA A 179 12.98 -3.70 24.64
C ALA A 179 12.27 -5.06 24.71
N GLY A 180 12.54 -5.91 23.73
CA GLY A 180 11.93 -7.23 23.58
C GLY A 180 10.47 -7.22 23.09
N VAL A 181 9.92 -6.06 22.72
CA VAL A 181 8.56 -5.92 22.17
C VAL A 181 8.62 -5.42 20.74
N GLY A 182 8.08 -6.22 19.81
CA GLY A 182 7.86 -5.82 18.43
C GLY A 182 6.47 -5.19 18.27
N PHE A 183 6.42 -3.89 18.03
CA PHE A 183 5.18 -3.19 17.74
C PHE A 183 4.88 -3.23 16.24
N VAL A 184 3.64 -3.53 15.86
CA VAL A 184 3.25 -3.80 14.46
C VAL A 184 2.33 -2.68 13.95
N ASP A 185 2.79 -1.92 12.96
CA ASP A 185 2.02 -0.90 12.23
C ASP A 185 1.67 -1.40 10.80
N LEU A 186 0.77 -0.75 10.07
CA LEU A 186 0.40 -1.08 8.69
C LEU A 186 1.60 -1.18 7.73
N THR A 187 2.62 -0.35 7.93
CA THR A 187 3.78 -0.26 7.02
C THR A 187 5.09 -0.75 7.62
N SER A 188 5.19 -0.79 8.95
CA SER A 188 6.45 -1.00 9.64
C SER A 188 6.31 -1.81 10.92
N PHE A 189 7.46 -2.25 11.44
CA PHE A 189 7.62 -2.72 12.80
C PHE A 189 8.37 -1.66 13.59
N LEU A 190 7.83 -1.24 14.73
CA LEU A 190 8.51 -0.38 15.68
C LEU A 190 9.22 -1.23 16.73
N VAL A 191 10.55 -1.12 16.80
CA VAL A 191 11.39 -1.87 17.74
C VAL A 191 12.30 -0.93 18.51
N ALA A 192 12.78 -1.35 19.68
CA ALA A 192 13.75 -0.58 20.45
C ALA A 192 15.13 -0.69 19.81
N ALA A 193 15.89 0.41 19.77
CA ALA A 193 17.23 0.41 19.19
C ALA A 193 18.20 -0.67 19.77
N PRO A 194 18.15 -1.01 21.07
CA PRO A 194 18.98 -2.07 21.64
C PRO A 194 18.67 -3.49 21.12
N ASP A 195 17.48 -3.72 20.56
CA ASP A 195 17.07 -5.03 20.04
C ASP A 195 17.65 -5.32 18.64
N LEU A 196 18.27 -4.32 18.02
CA LEU A 196 18.86 -4.43 16.68
C LEU A 196 20.28 -4.97 16.73
N VAL A 197 20.64 -5.74 15.71
CA VAL A 197 22.03 -6.12 15.47
C VAL A 197 22.78 -4.93 14.85
N THR A 198 23.29 -4.04 15.70
CA THR A 198 23.93 -2.76 15.29
C THR A 198 25.11 -2.94 14.34
N SER A 199 25.86 -4.05 14.41
CA SER A 199 26.95 -4.35 13.47
C SER A 199 26.48 -4.59 12.03
N LEU A 200 25.18 -4.86 11.83
CA LEU A 200 24.59 -5.19 10.54
C LEU A 200 23.74 -4.05 9.95
N ILE A 201 23.70 -2.91 10.64
CA ILE A 201 22.92 -1.74 10.25
C ILE A 201 23.79 -0.49 10.30
N SER A 202 23.86 0.24 9.20
CA SER A 202 24.49 1.56 9.19
C SER A 202 23.42 2.65 9.24
N ALA A 203 23.47 3.48 10.28
CA ALA A 203 22.79 4.75 10.32
C ALA A 203 23.65 5.79 9.60
N SER A 204 23.08 6.55 8.66
CA SER A 204 23.80 7.68 8.05
C SER A 204 23.79 8.88 9.01
N GLU A 205 24.67 8.88 10.00
CA GLU A 205 24.87 10.04 10.89
C GLU A 205 25.95 10.98 10.33
N SER A 206 25.70 12.29 10.35
CA SER A 206 26.74 13.30 10.11
C SER A 206 26.91 14.19 11.34
N THR A 207 28.16 14.32 11.79
CA THR A 207 28.59 15.34 12.73
C THR A 207 28.84 16.65 11.99
N GLY A 208 28.01 17.67 12.21
CA GLY A 208 28.32 19.05 11.82
C GLY A 208 27.10 19.94 11.56
N GLY A 209 26.93 20.97 12.41
CA GLY A 209 26.00 22.08 12.18
C GLY A 209 25.43 22.65 13.48
N VAL A 210 26.12 23.63 14.06
CA VAL A 210 25.63 24.42 15.21
C VAL A 210 24.56 25.40 14.74
N GLY A 211 23.39 25.37 15.36
CA GLY A 211 22.41 26.46 15.36
C GLY A 211 21.25 26.31 14.38
N GLY A 212 20.10 25.87 14.89
CA GLY A 212 18.80 25.91 14.20
C GLY A 212 17.79 24.99 14.90
N GLU A 213 16.56 25.47 15.14
CA GLU A 213 15.51 24.79 15.89
C GLU A 213 15.36 23.30 15.51
N ILE A 214 15.43 22.43 16.53
CA ILE A 214 15.45 20.96 16.39
C ILE A 214 14.04 20.46 16.02
N LYS A 215 13.67 20.53 14.74
CA LYS A 215 12.58 19.70 14.22
C LYS A 215 13.04 18.24 14.19
N ALA A 216 12.19 17.34 14.68
CA ALA A 216 12.45 15.90 14.76
C ALA A 216 12.91 15.38 13.38
N THR A 217 14.17 14.94 13.29
CA THR A 217 14.79 14.48 12.05
C THR A 217 15.13 13.01 12.21
N ALA A 218 14.66 12.18 11.27
CA ALA A 218 14.92 10.75 11.27
C ALA A 218 16.21 10.44 10.49
N THR A 219 16.87 9.34 10.85
CA THR A 219 18.04 8.80 10.15
C THR A 219 17.64 7.54 9.39
N THR A 220 18.08 7.35 8.15
CA THR A 220 17.82 6.10 7.42
C THR A 220 18.68 4.96 7.94
N LEU A 221 18.09 3.77 7.98
CA LEU A 221 18.77 2.54 8.35
C LEU A 221 18.96 1.69 7.11
N HIS A 222 20.20 1.31 6.84
CA HIS A 222 20.57 0.49 5.70
C HIS A 222 21.19 -0.83 6.15
N CYS A 223 20.89 -1.92 5.43
CA CYS A 223 21.60 -3.18 5.62
C CYS A 223 23.08 -3.01 5.25
N THR A 224 24.01 -3.37 6.13
CA THR A 224 25.44 -3.26 5.84
C THR A 224 25.89 -4.17 4.71
N SER A 225 25.25 -5.35 4.56
CA SER A 225 25.60 -6.36 3.55
C SER A 225 25.13 -6.01 2.13
N CYS A 226 23.88 -5.56 1.94
CA CYS A 226 23.31 -5.29 0.60
C CYS A 226 22.93 -3.83 0.35
N LYS A 227 23.13 -2.94 1.33
CA LYS A 227 22.86 -1.48 1.27
C LYS A 227 21.40 -1.07 1.11
N THR A 228 20.47 -2.02 1.00
CA THR A 228 19.02 -1.76 0.95
C THR A 228 18.57 -0.98 2.20
N GLN A 229 17.75 0.06 2.00
CA GLN A 229 17.10 0.77 3.10
C GLN A 229 16.09 -0.16 3.81
N LEU A 230 16.33 -0.45 5.08
CA LEU A 230 15.48 -1.30 5.90
C LEU A 230 14.43 -0.52 6.68
N GLY A 231 14.70 0.74 7.01
CA GLY A 231 13.86 1.49 7.94
C GLY A 231 14.34 2.91 8.20
N VAL A 232 13.79 3.51 9.25
CA VAL A 232 14.15 4.83 9.78
C VAL A 232 14.25 4.78 11.30
N GLN A 233 15.22 5.51 11.84
CA GLN A 233 15.39 5.71 13.28
C GLN A 233 14.97 7.11 13.66
N ASN A 234 14.14 7.25 14.68
CA ASN A 234 13.80 8.55 15.24
C ASN A 234 14.85 8.94 16.27
N ALA A 235 15.60 10.02 16.00
CA ALA A 235 16.66 10.51 16.88
C ALA A 235 16.18 10.90 18.29
N GLN A 236 14.88 11.19 18.47
CA GLN A 236 14.32 11.62 19.75
C GLN A 236 13.77 10.48 20.60
N ALA A 237 13.49 9.29 20.04
CA ALA A 237 12.65 8.28 20.69
C ALA A 237 13.33 6.92 20.94
N SER A 238 14.64 6.77 20.68
CA SER A 238 15.36 5.47 20.75
C SER A 238 14.64 4.31 20.02
N SER A 239 13.80 4.67 19.06
CA SER A 239 12.86 3.78 18.39
C SER A 239 13.21 3.68 16.91
N VAL A 240 13.04 2.49 16.37
CA VAL A 240 13.38 2.16 14.99
C VAL A 240 12.17 1.57 14.30
N SER A 241 11.77 2.17 13.18
CA SER A 241 10.73 1.66 12.30
C SER A 241 11.36 0.88 11.15
N ILE A 242 11.16 -0.43 11.11
CA ILE A 242 11.61 -1.35 10.06
C ILE A 242 10.47 -1.57 9.07
N PHE A 243 10.67 -1.30 7.79
CA PHE A 243 9.63 -1.45 6.78
C PHE A 243 9.28 -2.92 6.52
N LYS A 244 7.99 -3.26 6.59
CA LYS A 244 7.51 -4.64 6.42
C LYS A 244 7.91 -5.25 5.08
N TRP A 245 7.89 -4.47 4.01
CA TRP A 245 8.24 -4.96 2.66
C TRP A 245 9.73 -5.21 2.45
N GLN A 246 10.59 -4.75 3.36
CA GLN A 246 12.05 -4.89 3.29
C GLN A 246 12.59 -6.06 4.13
N VAL A 247 11.74 -6.71 4.92
CA VAL A 247 12.15 -7.79 5.83
C VAL A 247 11.31 -9.04 5.68
N ILE A 248 11.82 -10.12 6.25
CA ILE A 248 11.14 -11.40 6.37
C ILE A 248 11.06 -11.71 7.87
N VAL A 249 9.86 -12.09 8.31
CA VAL A 249 9.56 -12.49 9.68
C VAL A 249 8.79 -13.81 9.61
N GLN A 250 9.04 -14.71 10.55
CA GLN A 250 8.34 -15.99 10.57
C GLN A 250 6.88 -15.79 11.01
N GLN A 251 5.96 -16.41 10.26
CA GLN A 251 4.54 -16.41 10.59
C GLN A 251 4.16 -17.65 11.40
N ARG A 252 3.18 -17.50 12.30
CA ARG A 252 2.74 -18.54 13.24
C ARG A 252 2.09 -19.76 12.56
N ASN A 253 1.31 -19.54 11.50
CA ASN A 253 0.67 -20.63 10.76
C ASN A 253 1.53 -21.08 9.55
N ARG A 254 2.34 -22.12 9.76
CA ARG A 254 3.24 -22.73 8.75
C ARG A 254 2.53 -23.43 7.58
N ASN A 255 1.21 -23.60 7.62
CA ASN A 255 0.49 -24.43 6.64
C ASN A 255 0.42 -23.81 5.23
N ILE A 256 0.71 -22.50 5.10
CA ILE A 256 0.91 -21.82 3.82
C ILE A 256 2.04 -20.81 4.03
N SER A 257 3.24 -21.08 3.52
CA SER A 257 4.34 -20.10 3.55
C SER A 257 4.00 -18.92 2.62
N LYS A 258 3.26 -17.93 3.12
CA LYS A 258 2.93 -16.74 2.34
C LYS A 258 4.19 -15.87 2.18
N PRO A 259 4.37 -15.25 1.00
CA PRO A 259 5.47 -14.32 0.81
C PRO A 259 5.29 -13.11 1.72
N SER A 260 6.40 -12.50 2.15
CA SER A 260 6.38 -11.22 2.86
C SER A 260 5.67 -10.15 2.03
N PRO A 261 4.88 -9.26 2.67
CA PRO A 261 4.11 -8.26 1.97
C PRO A 261 4.99 -7.38 1.10
N ASN A 262 4.43 -6.93 -0.01
CA ASN A 262 5.12 -5.97 -0.88
C ASN A 262 4.71 -4.54 -0.48
N VAL A 263 5.41 -3.55 -1.06
CA VAL A 263 5.14 -2.12 -0.77
C VAL A 263 3.73 -1.70 -1.21
N ALA A 264 3.19 -2.26 -2.30
CA ALA A 264 1.82 -1.97 -2.76
C ALA A 264 0.77 -2.38 -1.73
N GLN A 265 0.95 -3.56 -1.12
CA GLN A 265 0.05 -4.10 -0.10
C GLN A 265 0.09 -3.27 1.19
N CYS A 266 1.29 -2.87 1.61
CA CYS A 266 1.48 -1.99 2.77
C CYS A 266 0.88 -0.60 2.53
N VAL A 267 1.14 -0.01 1.37
CA VAL A 267 0.61 1.31 1.03
C VAL A 267 -0.89 1.29 0.80
N SER A 268 -1.45 0.23 0.21
CA SER A 268 -2.91 0.08 0.09
C SER A 268 -3.59 0.06 1.46
N ALA A 269 -3.07 -0.73 2.41
CA ALA A 269 -3.61 -0.78 3.75
C ALA A 269 -3.51 0.58 4.47
N MET A 270 -2.37 1.27 4.31
CA MET A 270 -2.17 2.62 4.85
C MET A 270 -3.16 3.63 4.26
N LEU A 271 -3.35 3.66 2.94
CA LEU A 271 -4.29 4.57 2.28
C LEU A 271 -5.74 4.30 2.69
N LEU A 272 -6.15 3.04 2.76
CA LEU A 272 -7.48 2.63 3.21
C LEU A 272 -7.72 3.05 4.65
N ALA A 273 -6.75 2.84 5.54
CA ALA A 273 -6.83 3.27 6.92
C ALA A 273 -6.88 4.80 7.04
N THR A 274 -6.09 5.54 6.24
CA THR A 274 -6.13 7.00 6.20
C THR A 274 -7.50 7.51 5.73
N MET A 275 -8.09 6.89 4.70
CA MET A 275 -9.43 7.23 4.23
C MET A 275 -10.50 6.93 5.28
N ALA A 276 -10.41 5.76 5.95
CA ALA A 276 -11.35 5.38 7.01
C ALA A 276 -11.29 6.34 8.21
N ARG A 277 -10.11 6.87 8.53
CA ARG A 277 -9.92 7.83 9.64
C ARG A 277 -10.33 9.25 9.29
N SER A 278 -9.90 9.76 8.14
CA SER A 278 -10.08 11.16 7.75
C SER A 278 -11.36 11.43 6.97
N GLY A 279 -12.00 10.39 6.42
CA GLY A 279 -13.06 10.53 5.42
C GLY A 279 -12.56 11.04 4.06
N CYS A 280 -11.25 11.27 3.91
CA CYS A 280 -10.66 11.82 2.70
C CYS A 280 -10.09 10.72 1.81
N SER A 281 -10.52 10.70 0.55
CA SER A 281 -10.05 9.71 -0.43
C SER A 281 -8.78 10.12 -1.18
N LYS A 282 -8.26 11.34 -0.98
CA LYS A 282 -7.07 11.83 -1.67
C LYS A 282 -5.91 11.99 -0.69
N SER A 283 -4.71 11.70 -1.17
CA SER A 283 -3.50 11.82 -0.38
C SER A 283 -2.33 12.32 -1.21
N ILE A 284 -1.41 13.03 -0.56
CA ILE A 284 -0.11 13.38 -1.11
C ILE A 284 0.93 12.51 -0.40
N MET A 285 1.68 11.73 -1.17
CA MET A 285 2.80 10.96 -0.65
C MET A 285 4.04 11.84 -0.61
N LEU A 286 4.49 12.14 0.60
CA LEU A 286 5.66 12.96 0.88
C LEU A 286 6.83 12.08 1.29
N PRO A 287 8.06 12.39 0.86
CA PRO A 287 9.23 11.73 1.38
C PRO A 287 9.33 12.01 2.89
N MET A 288 9.61 10.96 3.67
CA MET A 288 9.96 11.11 5.07
C MET A 288 11.08 12.15 5.22
N LYS A 289 10.94 13.07 6.16
CA LYS A 289 11.95 14.11 6.43
C LYS A 289 13.18 13.48 7.09
N VAL A 290 14.13 13.05 6.27
CA VAL A 290 15.43 12.49 6.69
C VAL A 290 16.50 13.57 6.58
N ARG A 291 17.49 13.57 7.48
CA ARG A 291 18.72 14.38 7.27
C ARG A 291 19.40 13.97 5.96
N PRO A 292 19.70 14.90 5.04
CA PRO A 292 20.48 14.59 3.85
C PRO A 292 21.91 14.21 4.25
N GLY A 293 22.38 13.03 3.83
CA GLY A 293 23.81 12.71 3.87
C GLY A 293 24.55 13.49 2.78
N LEU A 294 25.73 14.04 3.08
CA LEU A 294 26.59 14.61 2.04
C LEU A 294 26.94 13.51 1.03
N SER A 295 26.45 13.63 -0.20
CA SER A 295 27.08 12.99 -1.34
C SER A 295 28.52 13.49 -1.42
N VAL A 296 29.49 12.59 -1.29
CA VAL A 296 30.92 12.87 -1.44
C VAL A 296 31.13 13.64 -2.75
N ALA A 297 31.56 14.89 -2.63
CA ALA A 297 31.97 15.73 -3.75
C ALA A 297 33.19 15.09 -4.43
N GLY A 298 32.93 14.33 -5.50
CA GLY A 298 33.96 13.61 -6.24
C GLY A 298 33.47 12.99 -7.55
N SER A 299 32.41 13.52 -8.16
CA SER A 299 32.04 13.27 -9.55
C SER A 299 31.23 14.46 -10.03
N LYS A 300 31.87 15.40 -10.71
CA LYS A 300 31.18 16.35 -11.58
C LYS A 300 30.65 15.57 -12.78
N THR A 301 29.58 14.82 -12.56
CA THR A 301 28.65 14.42 -13.61
C THR A 301 27.43 15.28 -13.42
N GLU A 302 27.21 16.19 -14.36
CA GLU A 302 25.99 16.96 -14.53
C GLU A 302 24.79 16.00 -14.65
N ASN A 303 24.25 15.53 -13.52
CA ASN A 303 22.91 14.96 -13.50
C ASN A 303 21.93 16.12 -13.51
N GLN A 304 21.58 16.56 -14.73
CA GLN A 304 20.45 17.44 -14.99
C GLN A 304 19.20 16.95 -14.22
N GLY A 305 18.74 17.78 -13.28
CA GLY A 305 17.36 17.88 -12.80
C GLY A 305 16.50 16.61 -12.71
N GLN A 306 16.81 15.66 -11.83
CA GLN A 306 15.77 14.76 -11.34
C GLN A 306 14.90 15.52 -10.34
N VAL A 307 13.86 16.19 -10.84
CA VAL A 307 12.74 16.67 -10.03
C VAL A 307 12.14 15.43 -9.36
N GLN A 308 12.32 15.30 -8.05
CA GLN A 308 11.72 14.22 -7.28
C GLN A 308 10.21 14.49 -7.21
N GLY A 309 9.48 13.94 -8.17
CA GLY A 309 8.04 14.11 -8.26
C GLY A 309 7.34 13.47 -7.08
N LEU A 310 6.54 14.26 -6.37
CA LEU A 310 5.63 13.78 -5.33
C LEU A 310 4.44 13.08 -5.99
N LEU A 311 3.78 12.18 -5.26
CA LEU A 311 2.64 11.45 -5.79
C LEU A 311 1.35 11.98 -5.16
N ASN A 312 0.50 12.56 -6.00
CA ASN A 312 -0.89 12.84 -5.65
C ASN A 312 -1.75 11.66 -6.08
N ILE A 313 -2.41 11.04 -5.11
CA ILE A 313 -3.18 9.82 -5.30
C ILE A 313 -4.61 9.98 -4.78
N TRP A 314 -5.56 9.41 -5.50
CA TRP A 314 -6.97 9.41 -5.16
C TRP A 314 -7.51 7.98 -5.21
N LEU A 315 -7.98 7.47 -4.07
CA LEU A 315 -8.74 6.22 -3.96
C LEU A 315 -10.09 6.37 -4.66
N PHE A 316 -10.20 5.79 -5.87
CA PHE A 316 -11.41 5.84 -6.67
C PHE A 316 -12.35 4.67 -6.35
N ASN A 317 -11.78 3.47 -6.15
CA ASN A 317 -12.51 2.33 -5.62
C ASN A 317 -11.63 1.56 -4.62
N ALA A 318 -12.06 1.52 -3.36
CA ALA A 318 -11.35 0.89 -2.25
C ALA A 318 -11.39 -0.65 -2.29
N ASN A 319 -12.26 -1.25 -3.09
CA ASN A 319 -12.41 -2.69 -3.11
C ASN A 319 -12.79 -3.21 -4.49
N ILE A 320 -11.78 -3.62 -5.25
CA ILE A 320 -11.95 -4.35 -6.49
C ILE A 320 -11.24 -5.70 -6.41
N THR A 321 -11.77 -6.67 -7.16
CA THR A 321 -11.04 -7.88 -7.53
C THR A 321 -10.94 -7.86 -9.05
N PHE A 322 -9.73 -7.92 -9.59
CA PHE A 322 -9.52 -7.82 -11.03
C PHE A 322 -8.81 -9.05 -11.59
N SER A 323 -8.88 -9.22 -12.91
CA SER A 323 -8.12 -10.21 -13.67
C SER A 323 -7.67 -9.59 -14.98
N SER A 324 -6.45 -9.88 -15.39
CA SER A 324 -5.91 -9.36 -16.65
C SER A 324 -5.01 -10.38 -17.31
N THR A 325 -4.99 -10.39 -18.65
CA THR A 325 -4.02 -11.19 -19.42
C THR A 325 -2.58 -10.76 -19.19
N GLU A 326 -2.34 -9.53 -18.73
CA GLU A 326 -1.01 -8.97 -18.48
C GLU A 326 -0.59 -9.07 -17.00
N ALA A 327 -1.49 -9.50 -16.12
CA ALA A 327 -1.18 -9.68 -14.71
C ALA A 327 -0.61 -11.07 -14.45
N CYS A 328 0.49 -11.17 -13.69
CA CYS A 328 1.11 -12.45 -13.36
C CYS A 328 0.22 -13.34 -12.47
N THR A 329 -0.64 -12.71 -11.66
CA THR A 329 -1.59 -13.39 -10.78
C THR A 329 -2.98 -12.79 -11.01
N SER A 330 -4.00 -13.66 -11.06
CA SER A 330 -5.39 -13.27 -11.23
C SER A 330 -6.30 -14.43 -10.77
N PRO A 331 -7.47 -14.15 -10.16
CA PRO A 331 -7.93 -12.83 -9.74
C PRO A 331 -7.14 -12.27 -8.55
N THR A 332 -7.04 -10.95 -8.49
CA THR A 332 -6.26 -10.24 -7.45
C THR A 332 -7.08 -9.13 -6.83
N ASN A 333 -7.09 -9.07 -5.49
CA ASN A 333 -7.70 -7.98 -4.73
C ASN A 333 -6.84 -6.72 -4.80
N ALA A 334 -7.45 -5.57 -5.06
CA ALA A 334 -6.75 -4.31 -5.22
C ALA A 334 -7.62 -3.10 -4.84
N VAL A 335 -6.95 -1.95 -4.69
CA VAL A 335 -7.58 -0.64 -4.76
C VAL A 335 -7.37 -0.06 -6.16
N LYS A 336 -8.41 0.54 -6.74
CA LYS A 336 -8.33 1.31 -7.97
C LYS A 336 -8.08 2.76 -7.61
N VAL A 337 -6.99 3.32 -8.10
CA VAL A 337 -6.58 4.69 -7.81
C VAL A 337 -6.47 5.53 -9.07
N LEU A 338 -6.69 6.82 -8.91
CA LEU A 338 -6.33 7.86 -9.85
C LEU A 338 -5.07 8.54 -9.31
N TYR A 339 -4.03 8.68 -10.13
CA TYR A 339 -2.78 9.27 -9.67
C TYR A 339 -2.16 10.22 -10.70
N ARG A 340 -1.40 11.18 -10.19
CA ARG A 340 -0.54 12.08 -10.96
C ARG A 340 0.69 12.46 -10.16
N THR A 341 1.79 12.73 -10.87
CA THR A 341 2.98 13.29 -10.27
C THR A 341 2.83 14.81 -10.14
N ILE A 342 3.20 15.36 -9.00
CA ILE A 342 3.19 16.81 -8.73
C ILE A 342 4.57 17.25 -8.21
N ASN A 343 4.87 18.54 -8.29
CA ASN A 343 6.08 19.12 -7.69
C ASN A 343 5.81 19.57 -6.24
N GLN A 344 6.86 20.01 -5.53
CA GLN A 344 6.76 20.47 -4.15
C GLN A 344 5.85 21.71 -4.02
N GLU A 345 5.98 22.68 -4.92
CA GLU A 345 5.17 23.92 -4.89
C GLU A 345 3.67 23.65 -5.01
N GLU A 346 3.28 22.68 -5.86
CA GLU A 346 1.90 22.22 -6.01
C GLU A 346 1.42 21.52 -4.74
N ALA A 347 2.26 20.69 -4.11
CA ALA A 347 1.92 20.03 -2.86
C ALA A 347 1.70 21.04 -1.72
N ASP A 348 2.61 22.01 -1.57
CA ASP A 348 2.52 23.05 -0.55
C ASP A 348 1.23 23.86 -0.72
N LYS A 349 0.90 24.27 -1.96
CA LYS A 349 -0.36 24.96 -2.28
C LYS A 349 -1.61 24.13 -1.94
N MET A 350 -1.56 22.82 -2.19
CA MET A 350 -2.67 21.92 -1.85
C MET A 350 -2.85 21.79 -0.34
N GLN A 351 -1.76 21.77 0.42
CA GLN A 351 -1.77 21.66 1.89
C GLN A 351 -2.23 22.96 2.57
N GLU A 352 -1.80 24.12 2.07
CA GLU A 352 -2.13 25.43 2.63
C GLU A 352 -3.59 25.86 2.37
N SER A 353 -4.29 25.19 1.46
CA SER A 353 -5.69 25.50 1.16
C SER A 353 -6.59 25.25 2.38
N ILE A 354 -7.36 26.27 2.76
CA ILE A 354 -8.37 26.17 3.83
C ILE A 354 -9.49 25.15 3.52
N THR A 355 -9.63 24.76 2.25
CA THR A 355 -10.57 23.73 1.77
C THR A 355 -9.84 22.48 1.30
N SER A 356 -8.63 22.23 1.81
CA SER A 356 -7.80 21.10 1.42
C SER A 356 -8.58 19.80 1.53
N ASP A 357 -8.66 19.09 0.41
CA ASP A 357 -9.29 17.78 0.28
C ASP A 357 -8.25 16.68 0.13
N VAL A 358 -7.05 16.88 0.69
CA VAL A 358 -5.93 15.93 0.66
C VAL A 358 -5.38 15.65 2.05
N GLN A 359 -4.84 14.45 2.22
CA GLN A 359 -4.14 14.01 3.43
C GLN A 359 -2.67 13.77 3.16
N ASP A 360 -1.81 14.09 4.12
CA ASP A 360 -0.39 13.82 4.03
C ASP A 360 -0.09 12.39 4.46
N VAL A 361 0.73 11.72 3.65
CA VAL A 361 1.20 10.37 3.95
C VAL A 361 2.71 10.33 3.72
N SER A 362 3.47 9.97 4.76
CA SER A 362 4.92 9.95 4.69
C SER A 362 5.44 8.54 4.34
N LEU A 363 6.29 8.45 3.32
CA LEU A 363 6.94 7.21 2.89
C LEU A 363 8.44 7.45 2.61
N PRO A 364 9.29 6.42 2.66
CA PRO A 364 10.65 6.56 2.15
C PRO A 364 10.60 6.92 0.64
N ALA A 365 11.54 7.76 0.20
CA ALA A 365 11.67 8.19 -1.19
C ALA A 365 11.69 7.03 -2.20
N GLU A 366 12.41 5.95 -1.85
CA GLU A 366 12.45 4.72 -2.64
C GLU A 366 11.07 4.05 -2.73
N GLY A 367 10.30 4.09 -1.64
CA GLY A 367 8.94 3.57 -1.59
C GLY A 367 7.99 4.33 -2.51
N ILE A 368 8.05 5.67 -2.53
CA ILE A 368 7.24 6.51 -3.44
C ILE A 368 7.56 6.17 -4.90
N THR A 369 8.85 6.10 -5.23
CA THR A 369 9.31 5.73 -6.58
C THR A 369 8.82 4.33 -6.97
N ALA A 370 8.89 3.37 -6.05
CA ALA A 370 8.40 2.01 -6.28
C ALA A 370 6.89 1.98 -6.55
N ILE A 371 6.10 2.76 -5.79
CA ILE A 371 4.65 2.88 -5.99
C ILE A 371 4.33 3.50 -7.35
N ILE A 372 5.00 4.57 -7.75
CA ILE A 372 4.82 5.17 -9.09
C ILE A 372 5.08 4.13 -10.19
N GLY A 373 6.17 3.35 -10.06
CA GLY A 373 6.50 2.27 -11.00
C GLY A 373 5.46 1.14 -11.02
N LEU A 374 4.92 0.76 -9.86
CA LEU A 374 3.84 -0.23 -9.75
C LEU A 374 2.55 0.25 -10.41
N LEU A 375 2.14 1.49 -10.13
CA LEU A 375 0.96 2.12 -10.72
C LEU A 375 1.08 2.22 -12.24
N SER A 376 2.23 2.66 -12.74
CA SER A 376 2.52 2.74 -14.17
C SER A 376 2.45 1.37 -14.86
N ARG A 377 2.99 0.32 -14.23
CA ARG A 377 2.85 -1.05 -14.74
C ARG A 377 1.41 -1.54 -14.74
N SER A 378 0.68 -1.31 -13.65
CA SER A 378 -0.72 -1.74 -13.52
C SER A 378 -1.66 -1.03 -14.50
N ASN A 379 -1.33 0.19 -14.93
CA ASN A 379 -2.05 0.90 -16.00
C ASN A 379 -2.04 0.10 -17.30
N GLY A 380 -0.95 -0.65 -17.56
CA GLY A 380 -0.83 -1.56 -18.70
C GLY A 380 -1.84 -2.72 -18.69
N PHE A 381 -2.35 -3.11 -17.52
CA PHE A 381 -3.34 -4.19 -17.38
C PHE A 381 -4.74 -3.77 -17.85
N ILE A 382 -4.98 -2.46 -17.92
CA ILE A 382 -6.26 -1.83 -18.22
C ILE A 382 -6.31 -1.51 -19.73
N PRO A 383 -7.47 -1.70 -20.40
CA PRO A 383 -7.67 -1.29 -21.79
C PRO A 383 -7.34 0.19 -22.02
N GLU A 384 -6.82 0.52 -23.21
CA GLU A 384 -6.30 1.87 -23.48
C GLU A 384 -7.31 2.99 -23.27
N SER A 385 -8.59 2.74 -23.58
CA SER A 385 -9.68 3.70 -23.38
C SER A 385 -9.87 4.11 -21.91
N ASP A 386 -9.46 3.26 -20.98
CA ASP A 386 -9.78 3.38 -19.56
C ASP A 386 -8.52 3.71 -18.73
N ARG A 387 -7.37 3.97 -19.37
CA ARG A 387 -6.09 4.26 -18.70
C ARG A 387 -5.99 5.67 -18.13
N LYS A 388 -6.86 6.58 -18.56
CA LYS A 388 -6.84 8.00 -18.19
C LYS A 388 -8.23 8.47 -17.80
N PHE A 389 -8.28 9.38 -16.83
CA PHE A 389 -9.48 10.10 -16.46
C PHE A 389 -9.12 11.58 -16.32
N LYS A 390 -9.39 12.36 -17.38
CA LYS A 390 -8.90 13.74 -17.52
C LYS A 390 -7.37 13.80 -17.34
N GLU A 391 -6.87 14.61 -16.38
CA GLU A 391 -5.46 14.73 -16.03
C GLU A 391 -4.91 13.53 -15.22
N TRP A 392 -5.79 12.66 -14.73
CA TRP A 392 -5.40 11.54 -13.88
C TRP A 392 -5.05 10.29 -14.68
N THR A 393 -4.10 9.53 -14.17
CA THR A 393 -3.78 8.18 -14.65
C THR A 393 -4.44 7.14 -13.75
N VAL A 394 -5.01 6.09 -14.34
CA VAL A 394 -5.61 5.00 -13.57
C VAL A 394 -4.54 3.98 -13.20
N GLY A 395 -4.49 3.54 -11.96
CA GLY A 395 -3.60 2.47 -11.51
C GLY A 395 -4.29 1.55 -10.51
N LEU A 396 -3.71 0.38 -10.29
CA LEU A 396 -4.17 -0.63 -9.35
C LEU A 396 -3.06 -0.87 -8.33
N LEU A 397 -3.40 -0.83 -7.04
CA LEU A 397 -2.50 -1.27 -5.97
C LEU A 397 -3.06 -2.52 -5.33
N GLU A 398 -2.27 -3.58 -5.30
CA GLU A 398 -2.66 -4.86 -4.72
C GLU A 398 -2.91 -4.72 -3.22
N LYS A 399 -3.95 -5.41 -2.74
CA LYS A 399 -4.27 -5.54 -1.32
C LYS A 399 -3.62 -6.79 -0.74
N TRP A 400 -3.35 -6.75 0.56
CA TRP A 400 -2.92 -7.94 1.27
C TRP A 400 -4.07 -8.91 1.43
N ASP A 401 -3.86 -10.20 1.12
CA ASP A 401 -4.84 -11.24 1.36
C ASP A 401 -4.33 -12.24 2.40
N SER A 402 -4.96 -12.24 3.58
CA SER A 402 -4.66 -13.11 4.71
C SER A 402 -5.25 -14.52 4.54
N LYS A 403 -6.25 -14.69 3.67
CA LYS A 403 -6.78 -15.99 3.26
C LYS A 403 -6.08 -16.40 1.96
N GLY A 404 -5.73 -17.67 1.80
CA GLY A 404 -5.19 -18.13 0.50
C GLY A 404 -6.31 -17.98 -0.52
N GLY A 405 -6.02 -17.39 -1.69
CA GLY A 405 -6.98 -17.29 -2.79
C GLY A 405 -7.42 -18.64 -3.35
#